data_AF-A0AAJ0E5Y8-F1
#
_entry.id   AF-A0AAJ0E5Y8-F1
#
_cell.length_a   1.000
_cell.length_b   1.000
_cell.length_c   1.000
_cell.angle_alpha   90.00
_cell.angle_beta   90.00
_cell.angle_gamma   90.00
#
_symmetry.space_group_name_H-M   'P 1'
#
loop_
_entity.id
_entity.type
_entity.pdbx_description
1 polymer ?
#
loop_
_entity_poly.entity_id
_entity_poly.type
_entity_poly.pdbx_seq_one_letter_code
_entity_poly.pdbx_strand_id
1 'polypeptide(L)'
;MCRACERLSYDPFPDVPSENEGDEDGDESEPQLHHAPMIPLRRRKLTTIEIVVTPAPSYDGTPIFAAYVKPTTVQPDDWNYSSQRQAPFGMAVYDITPTATPTQAAKLAHALSRHARRQNREWGRDRIEVVCFPLPSHLTCQERAQACIDHHGHEIRNRAVMDDIDDAKFWFLPEDFDNEWYSRSIIVIDRLENTWEDSFGYDDRTIQYEDENSGSSFGSFATVRWRPREETWEYYEDELRPENRVIMRKYGLESIGEMLGLDGIGNSIRGFYEHFAPDGVLDRELAAARTR
;
A
#
# COMPACT_ATOMS: atom_id res chain seq x y z
N MET A 1 -13.07 8.16 -6.28
CA MET A 1 -13.34 7.15 -7.34
C MET A 1 -12.17 6.17 -7.33
N CYS A 2 -12.38 4.84 -7.38
CA CYS A 2 -11.24 3.91 -7.34
C CYS A 2 -10.50 3.92 -8.69
N ARG A 3 -9.22 4.32 -8.69
CA ARG A 3 -8.42 4.45 -9.92
C ARG A 3 -8.07 3.10 -10.58
N ALA A 4 -8.15 2.01 -9.83
CA ALA A 4 -8.06 0.68 -10.44
C ALA A 4 -9.25 0.41 -11.38
N CYS A 5 -10.44 0.93 -11.07
CA CYS A 5 -11.64 0.76 -11.90
C CYS A 5 -11.55 1.51 -13.24
N GLU A 6 -10.85 2.64 -13.30
CA GLU A 6 -10.66 3.38 -14.55
C GLU A 6 -9.86 2.59 -15.60
N ARG A 7 -9.01 1.66 -15.18
CA ARG A 7 -8.27 0.77 -16.10
C ARG A 7 -9.12 -0.39 -16.64
N LEU A 8 -10.32 -0.59 -16.09
CA LEU A 8 -11.26 -1.61 -16.56
C LEU A 8 -12.09 -1.13 -17.74
N SER A 9 -12.17 0.19 -17.99
CA SER A 9 -12.94 0.77 -19.10
C SER A 9 -12.26 0.63 -20.47
N TYR A 10 -11.03 0.09 -20.52
CA TYR A 10 -10.27 -0.16 -21.75
C TYR A 10 -10.53 -1.56 -22.36
N ASP A 11 -11.74 -2.09 -22.19
CA ASP A 11 -12.25 -3.16 -23.05
C ASP A 11 -13.18 -2.52 -24.09
N PRO A 12 -12.89 -2.57 -25.40
CA PRO A 12 -13.81 -2.10 -26.42
C PRO A 12 -14.95 -3.12 -26.51
N PHE A 13 -15.93 -3.02 -25.62
CA PHE A 13 -17.20 -3.69 -25.84
C PHE A 13 -17.86 -3.06 -27.07
N PRO A 14 -18.29 -3.86 -28.06
CA PRO A 14 -18.97 -3.34 -29.24
C PRO A 14 -20.26 -2.65 -28.81
N ASP A 15 -20.51 -1.47 -29.38
CA ASP A 15 -21.71 -0.66 -29.18
C ASP A 15 -22.98 -1.53 -29.19
N VAL A 16 -23.58 -1.75 -28.03
CA VAL A 16 -24.94 -2.28 -27.93
C VAL A 16 -25.88 -1.09 -28.03
N PRO A 17 -26.81 -1.06 -29.02
CA PRO A 17 -27.72 0.07 -29.18
C PRO A 17 -28.61 0.22 -27.95
N SER A 18 -28.74 1.45 -27.47
CA SER A 18 -29.76 1.82 -26.49
C SER A 18 -31.14 1.69 -27.14
N GLU A 19 -32.00 0.84 -26.60
CA GLU A 19 -33.43 0.87 -26.91
C GLU A 19 -34.23 1.18 -25.63
N ASN A 20 -34.73 2.41 -25.63
CA ASN A 20 -36.04 2.90 -25.18
C ASN A 20 -36.60 2.60 -23.79
N GLU A 21 -36.82 3.73 -23.11
CA GLU A 21 -37.94 4.13 -22.26
C GLU A 21 -39.25 3.33 -22.40
N GLY A 22 -39.87 3.07 -21.24
CA GLY A 22 -41.26 2.68 -21.09
C GLY A 22 -41.70 2.89 -19.64
N ASP A 23 -42.48 3.95 -19.42
CA ASP A 23 -43.19 4.30 -18.19
C ASP A 23 -44.15 3.18 -17.73
N GLU A 24 -44.37 3.05 -16.40
CA GLU A 24 -45.70 3.18 -15.76
C GLU A 24 -45.71 2.66 -14.30
N ASP A 25 -46.23 3.54 -13.44
CA ASP A 25 -47.12 3.34 -12.30
C ASP A 25 -46.66 2.65 -11.00
N GLY A 26 -46.90 3.40 -9.91
CA GLY A 26 -46.68 3.00 -8.54
C GLY A 26 -47.80 2.12 -7.97
N ASP A 27 -47.42 1.37 -6.93
CA ASP A 27 -48.36 0.82 -5.97
C ASP A 27 -47.72 0.86 -4.59
N GLU A 28 -48.41 1.52 -3.65
CA GLU A 28 -48.03 1.61 -2.25
C GLU A 28 -48.22 0.24 -1.58
N SER A 29 -47.17 -0.31 -0.98
CA SER A 29 -47.26 -1.50 -0.13
C SER A 29 -46.54 -1.26 1.19
N GLU A 30 -47.28 -1.37 2.29
CA GLU A 30 -46.82 -1.21 3.67
C GLU A 30 -45.62 -2.14 4.02
N PRO A 31 -44.71 -1.72 4.91
CA PRO A 31 -43.53 -2.51 5.26
C PRO A 31 -43.90 -3.70 6.15
N GLN A 32 -43.92 -4.90 5.58
CA GLN A 32 -43.91 -6.14 6.36
C GLN A 32 -42.57 -6.29 7.09
N LEU A 33 -42.61 -6.25 8.41
CA LEU A 33 -41.50 -6.61 9.30
C LEU A 33 -41.17 -8.10 9.14
N HIS A 34 -40.32 -8.43 8.17
CA HIS A 34 -39.68 -9.74 8.10
C HIS A 34 -38.68 -9.85 9.26
N HIS A 35 -39.05 -10.59 10.30
CA HIS A 35 -38.09 -11.12 11.27
C HIS A 35 -37.11 -12.04 10.53
N ALA A 36 -35.97 -11.50 10.14
CA ALA A 36 -34.85 -12.28 9.64
C ALA A 36 -34.46 -13.31 10.71
N PRO A 37 -34.30 -14.60 10.38
CA PRO A 37 -33.84 -15.59 11.33
C PRO A 37 -32.45 -15.16 11.83
N MET A 38 -32.29 -15.06 13.16
CA MET A 38 -31.00 -14.81 13.78
C MET A 38 -30.02 -15.91 13.38
N ILE A 39 -29.16 -15.62 12.40
CA ILE A 39 -28.00 -16.43 12.08
C ILE A 39 -27.14 -16.44 13.35
N PRO A 40 -26.84 -17.59 13.96
CA PRO A 40 -25.96 -17.63 15.12
C PRO A 40 -24.63 -17.02 14.70
N LEU A 41 -24.17 -15.99 15.41
CA LEU A 41 -22.82 -15.44 15.28
C LEU A 41 -21.82 -16.59 15.40
N ARG A 42 -21.37 -17.14 14.26
CA ARG A 42 -20.31 -18.13 14.21
C ARG A 42 -19.13 -17.49 14.93
N ARG A 43 -18.79 -18.02 16.12
CA ARG A 43 -17.58 -17.65 16.85
C ARG A 43 -16.41 -17.75 15.86
N ARG A 44 -15.87 -16.61 15.42
CA ARG A 44 -14.58 -16.52 14.73
C ARG A 44 -13.56 -17.16 15.67
N LYS A 45 -13.22 -18.43 15.46
CA LYS A 45 -12.15 -19.09 16.21
C LYS A 45 -10.83 -18.47 15.75
N LEU A 46 -9.99 -18.10 16.73
CA LEU A 46 -8.75 -17.35 16.55
C LEU A 46 -7.82 -18.05 15.55
N THR A 47 -7.70 -17.49 14.34
CA THR A 47 -6.62 -17.84 13.42
C THR A 47 -5.30 -17.48 14.09
N THR A 48 -4.46 -18.46 14.36
CA THR A 48 -3.08 -18.20 14.80
C THR A 48 -2.34 -17.63 13.59
N ILE A 49 -1.66 -16.50 13.79
CA ILE A 49 -1.00 -15.74 12.74
C ILE A 49 0.47 -15.57 13.13
N GLU A 50 1.35 -15.88 12.19
CA GLU A 50 2.79 -15.69 12.28
C GLU A 50 3.21 -14.51 11.40
N ILE A 51 4.15 -13.68 11.86
CA ILE A 51 4.80 -12.66 11.02
C ILE A 51 6.08 -13.29 10.49
N VAL A 52 6.15 -13.45 9.18
CA VAL A 52 7.34 -13.97 8.50
C VAL A 52 8.17 -12.78 8.06
N VAL A 53 9.48 -12.84 8.30
CA VAL A 53 10.46 -11.88 7.77
C VAL A 53 11.43 -12.63 6.88
N THR A 54 11.57 -12.17 5.64
CA THR A 54 12.45 -12.79 4.64
C THR A 54 13.16 -11.73 3.81
N PRO A 55 14.37 -12.00 3.30
CA PRO A 55 14.95 -11.18 2.25
C PRO A 55 14.00 -11.07 1.05
N ALA A 56 13.93 -9.88 0.45
CA ALA A 56 13.22 -9.62 -0.79
C ALA A 56 14.21 -9.48 -1.96
N PRO A 57 13.79 -9.73 -3.21
CA PRO A 57 14.61 -9.46 -4.38
C PRO A 57 15.03 -7.99 -4.44
N SER A 58 16.26 -7.75 -4.88
CA SER A 58 16.76 -6.41 -5.17
C SER A 58 17.46 -6.39 -6.53
N TYR A 59 17.29 -5.29 -7.28
CA TYR A 59 17.88 -5.17 -8.61
C TYR A 59 19.40 -4.91 -8.58
N ASP A 60 19.93 -4.27 -7.54
CA ASP A 60 21.36 -3.91 -7.39
C ASP A 60 22.05 -4.60 -6.20
N GLY A 61 21.32 -5.47 -5.50
CA GLY A 61 21.82 -6.17 -4.32
C GLY A 61 21.69 -5.35 -3.03
N THR A 62 21.01 -4.20 -3.06
CA THR A 62 20.63 -3.46 -1.85
C THR A 62 19.84 -4.39 -0.92
N PRO A 63 20.17 -4.47 0.38
CA PRO A 63 19.45 -5.34 1.30
C PRO A 63 18.00 -4.87 1.51
N ILE A 64 17.04 -5.73 1.18
CA ILE A 64 15.61 -5.48 1.39
C ILE A 64 15.03 -6.62 2.22
N PHE A 65 14.27 -6.30 3.27
CA PHE A 65 13.57 -7.27 4.10
C PHE A 65 12.08 -7.06 4.02
N ALA A 66 11.37 -8.10 3.61
CA ALA A 66 9.92 -8.15 3.59
C ALA A 66 9.38 -8.78 4.86
N ALA A 67 8.35 -8.17 5.42
CA ALA A 67 7.54 -8.74 6.48
C ALA A 67 6.07 -8.83 6.06
N TYR A 68 5.46 -9.99 6.29
CA TYR A 68 4.05 -10.24 5.99
C TYR A 68 3.47 -11.29 6.93
N VAL A 69 2.14 -11.30 7.00
CA VAL A 69 1.37 -12.21 7.85
C VAL A 69 1.11 -13.53 7.13
N LYS A 70 1.46 -14.65 7.79
CA LYS A 70 1.14 -16.01 7.36
C LYS A 70 0.18 -16.69 8.36
N PRO A 71 -0.99 -17.17 7.92
CA PRO A 71 -1.87 -17.99 8.77
C PRO A 71 -1.22 -19.34 9.08
N THR A 72 -1.20 -19.75 10.35
CA THR A 72 -0.51 -20.98 10.81
C THR A 72 -1.40 -22.22 10.78
N THR A 73 -2.72 -22.06 10.70
CA THR A 73 -3.66 -23.19 10.64
C THR A 73 -4.74 -22.86 9.63
N VAL A 74 -4.87 -23.71 8.61
CA VAL A 74 -5.89 -23.53 7.58
C VAL A 74 -6.79 -24.75 7.57
N GLN A 75 -8.07 -24.58 7.85
CA GLN A 75 -9.04 -25.66 7.70
C GLN A 75 -9.58 -25.71 6.27
N PRO A 76 -9.83 -26.90 5.69
CA PRO A 76 -10.25 -27.07 4.30
C PRO A 76 -11.58 -26.39 3.93
N ASP A 77 -12.45 -26.15 4.91
CA ASP A 77 -13.82 -25.64 4.72
C ASP A 77 -13.97 -24.11 4.86
N ASP A 78 -12.88 -23.38 5.13
CA ASP A 78 -12.94 -21.93 4.99
C ASP A 78 -12.98 -21.61 3.49
N TRP A 79 -14.14 -21.19 2.99
CA TRP A 79 -14.34 -20.63 1.64
C TRP A 79 -13.35 -19.48 1.30
N ASN A 80 -12.62 -19.00 2.30
CA ASN A 80 -11.48 -18.08 2.21
C ASN A 80 -10.14 -18.74 1.82
N TYR A 81 -10.08 -20.04 1.51
CA TYR A 81 -8.84 -20.69 1.07
C TYR A 81 -8.38 -20.18 -0.31
N SER A 82 -9.32 -19.81 -1.19
CA SER A 82 -9.01 -19.19 -2.49
C SER A 82 -8.37 -17.82 -2.36
N SER A 83 -8.66 -17.05 -1.29
CA SER A 83 -8.00 -15.77 -1.04
C SER A 83 -6.54 -15.94 -0.62
N GLN A 84 -6.09 -17.13 -0.19
CA GLN A 84 -4.68 -17.40 0.18
C GLN A 84 -3.68 -17.36 -0.99
N ARG A 85 -4.14 -17.35 -2.24
CA ARG A 85 -3.29 -17.23 -3.43
C ARG A 85 -3.17 -15.80 -3.98
N GLN A 86 -3.82 -14.81 -3.38
CA GLN A 86 -3.70 -13.44 -3.85
C GLN A 86 -2.33 -12.86 -3.46
N ALA A 87 -1.72 -12.16 -4.41
CA ALA A 87 -0.49 -11.41 -4.19
C ALA A 87 -0.64 -10.43 -3.01
N PRO A 88 0.33 -10.32 -2.08
CA PRO A 88 0.27 -9.33 -1.03
C PRO A 88 0.40 -7.91 -1.61
N PHE A 89 -0.27 -6.94 -0.99
CA PHE A 89 -0.08 -5.52 -1.31
C PHE A 89 1.27 -5.06 -0.76
N GLY A 90 2.22 -4.77 -1.64
CA GLY A 90 3.57 -4.35 -1.29
C GLY A 90 3.65 -2.86 -0.93
N MET A 91 4.17 -2.55 0.26
CA MET A 91 4.49 -1.18 0.70
C MET A 91 5.98 -1.06 0.96
N ALA A 92 6.64 -0.08 0.33
CA ALA A 92 8.07 0.13 0.49
C ALA A 92 8.38 1.25 1.51
N VAL A 93 9.28 0.93 2.42
CA VAL A 93 9.80 1.82 3.48
C VAL A 93 11.32 1.86 3.32
N TYR A 94 11.88 3.04 3.08
CA TYR A 94 13.32 3.22 2.97
C TYR A 94 13.89 3.67 4.31
N ASP A 95 14.83 2.91 4.87
CA ASP A 95 15.67 3.39 5.96
C ASP A 95 16.91 4.03 5.33
N ILE A 96 16.91 5.37 5.30
CA ILE A 96 18.00 6.15 4.72
C ILE A 96 18.97 6.71 5.76
N THR A 97 18.83 6.28 7.01
CA THR A 97 19.72 6.72 8.07
C THR A 97 21.16 6.34 7.73
N PRO A 98 22.16 7.18 8.03
CA PRO A 98 23.57 6.85 7.74
C PRO A 98 24.06 5.58 8.44
N THR A 99 23.32 5.14 9.47
CA THR A 99 23.59 3.95 10.28
C THR A 99 22.69 2.77 9.92
N ALA A 100 21.90 2.85 8.84
CA ALA A 100 21.03 1.76 8.40
C ALA A 100 21.84 0.48 8.17
N THR A 101 21.35 -0.64 8.70
CA THR A 101 21.97 -1.96 8.55
C THR A 101 20.94 -3.01 8.15
N PRO A 102 21.35 -4.10 7.49
CA PRO A 102 20.44 -5.21 7.16
C PRO A 102 19.69 -5.76 8.39
N THR A 103 20.38 -5.89 9.52
CA THR A 103 19.79 -6.37 10.78
C THR A 103 18.73 -5.40 11.30
N GLN A 104 18.97 -4.09 11.21
CA GLN A 104 17.99 -3.06 11.58
C GLN A 104 16.79 -3.09 10.63
N ALA A 105 17.01 -3.19 9.32
CA ALA A 105 15.93 -3.28 8.34
C ALA A 105 15.02 -4.50 8.58
N ALA A 106 15.59 -5.66 8.90
CA ALA A 106 14.80 -6.85 9.26
C ALA A 106 13.94 -6.63 10.52
N LYS A 107 14.50 -5.97 11.55
CA LYS A 107 13.76 -5.61 12.77
C LYS A 107 12.66 -4.60 12.50
N LEU A 108 12.94 -3.56 11.70
CA LEU A 108 11.96 -2.56 11.27
C LEU A 108 10.83 -3.23 10.50
N ALA A 109 11.13 -4.10 9.53
CA ALA A 109 10.10 -4.80 8.75
C ALA A 109 9.16 -5.60 9.68
N HIS A 110 9.74 -6.36 10.61
CA HIS A 110 8.95 -7.08 11.61
C HIS A 110 8.08 -6.13 12.45
N ALA A 111 8.64 -5.06 12.98
CA ALA A 111 7.96 -4.15 13.89
C ALA A 111 6.82 -3.40 13.20
N LEU A 112 7.09 -2.87 11.99
CA LEU A 112 6.12 -2.18 11.16
C LEU A 112 4.99 -3.11 10.73
N SER A 113 5.27 -4.34 10.29
CA SER A 113 4.22 -5.31 9.93
C SER A 113 3.34 -5.65 11.13
N ARG A 114 3.93 -5.83 12.32
CA ARG A 114 3.17 -6.07 13.55
C ARG A 114 2.25 -4.89 13.88
N HIS A 115 2.74 -3.67 13.69
CA HIS A 115 2.02 -2.45 14.02
C HIS A 115 0.93 -2.14 12.99
N ALA A 116 1.25 -2.11 11.69
CA ALA A 116 0.31 -1.87 10.58
C ALA A 116 -0.86 -2.85 10.58
N ARG A 117 -0.65 -4.13 10.92
CA ARG A 117 -1.72 -5.13 11.08
C ARG A 117 -2.81 -4.68 12.07
N ARG A 118 -2.47 -3.91 13.11
CA ARG A 118 -3.47 -3.43 14.07
C ARG A 118 -4.47 -2.48 13.41
N GLN A 119 -4.04 -1.75 12.39
CA GLN A 119 -4.82 -0.79 11.60
C GLN A 119 -5.49 -1.46 10.38
N ASN A 120 -4.76 -2.33 9.67
CA ASN A 120 -5.22 -2.99 8.44
C ASN A 120 -5.96 -4.32 8.67
N ARG A 121 -6.77 -4.42 9.74
CA ARG A 121 -7.40 -5.69 10.17
C ARG A 121 -8.35 -6.31 9.16
N GLU A 122 -8.94 -5.50 8.29
CA GLU A 122 -9.98 -5.94 7.35
C GLU A 122 -9.40 -6.64 6.12
N TRP A 123 -8.25 -6.18 5.63
CA TRP A 123 -7.65 -6.67 4.40
C TRP A 123 -6.48 -7.63 4.63
N GLY A 124 -5.77 -7.48 5.76
CA GLY A 124 -4.97 -8.53 6.42
C GLY A 124 -3.83 -9.18 5.62
N ARG A 125 -3.46 -8.63 4.46
CA ARG A 125 -2.53 -9.21 3.48
C ARG A 125 -1.57 -8.16 2.91
N ASP A 126 -1.06 -7.30 3.76
CA ASP A 126 0.00 -6.37 3.43
C ASP A 126 1.38 -7.03 3.55
N ARG A 127 2.30 -6.62 2.68
CA ARG A 127 3.73 -6.88 2.82
C ARG A 127 4.43 -5.54 2.96
N ILE A 128 5.13 -5.35 4.07
CA ILE A 128 5.99 -4.20 4.27
C ILE A 128 7.42 -4.60 3.91
N GLU A 129 8.03 -3.87 2.99
CA GLU A 129 9.40 -4.03 2.57
C GLU A 129 10.24 -2.88 3.11
N VAL A 130 11.22 -3.21 3.96
CA VAL A 130 12.19 -2.22 4.45
C VAL A 130 13.46 -2.34 3.63
N VAL A 131 13.78 -1.27 2.90
CA VAL A 131 14.99 -1.11 2.10
C VAL A 131 16.08 -0.49 2.97
N CYS A 132 17.18 -1.20 3.16
CA CYS A 132 18.37 -0.67 3.85
C CYS A 132 19.17 0.19 2.86
N PHE A 133 18.91 1.50 2.84
CA PHE A 133 19.40 2.40 1.81
C PHE A 133 20.13 3.62 2.39
N PRO A 134 21.24 3.43 3.13
CA PRO A 134 21.92 4.53 3.82
C PRO A 134 22.37 5.61 2.83
N LEU A 135 21.92 6.85 3.05
CA LEU A 135 22.29 8.00 2.22
C LEU A 135 23.14 9.01 3.00
N PRO A 136 24.06 9.73 2.33
CA PRO A 136 24.88 10.74 3.00
C PRO A 136 24.06 11.87 3.63
N SER A 137 24.44 12.27 4.84
CA SER A 137 23.72 13.31 5.61
C SER A 137 23.82 14.72 5.04
N HIS A 138 24.77 14.98 4.12
CA HIS A 138 24.90 16.27 3.46
C HIS A 138 23.94 16.46 2.28
N LEU A 139 23.31 15.38 1.79
CA LEU A 139 22.29 15.48 0.75
C LEU A 139 21.05 16.17 1.31
N THR A 140 20.47 17.03 0.50
CA THR A 140 19.17 17.67 0.76
C THR A 140 18.05 16.64 0.81
N CYS A 141 16.93 16.98 1.45
CA CYS A 141 15.76 16.09 1.49
C CYS A 141 15.28 15.70 0.09
N GLN A 142 15.34 16.64 -0.87
CA GLN A 142 14.93 16.39 -2.26
C GLN A 142 15.86 15.41 -2.97
N GLU A 143 17.18 15.56 -2.81
CA GLU A 143 18.15 14.62 -3.39
C GLU A 143 17.99 13.21 -2.82
N ARG A 144 17.75 13.10 -1.51
CA ARG A 144 17.52 11.79 -0.88
C ARG A 144 16.22 11.14 -1.34
N ALA A 145 15.15 11.91 -1.45
CA ALA A 145 13.89 11.42 -2.00
C ALA A 145 14.03 10.98 -3.46
N GLN A 146 14.76 11.75 -4.28
CA GLN A 146 15.01 11.39 -5.67
C GLN A 146 15.79 10.07 -5.78
N ALA A 147 16.81 9.87 -4.96
CA ALA A 147 17.55 8.60 -4.92
C ALA A 147 16.64 7.41 -4.57
N CYS A 148 15.73 7.58 -3.61
CA CYS A 148 14.76 6.54 -3.25
C CYS A 148 13.75 6.27 -4.38
N ILE A 149 13.28 7.32 -5.06
CA ILE A 149 12.37 7.23 -6.21
C ILE A 149 13.03 6.45 -7.35
N ASP A 150 14.29 6.77 -7.67
CA ASP A 150 15.02 6.14 -8.75
C ASP A 150 15.27 4.65 -8.44
N HIS A 151 15.70 4.34 -7.22
CA HIS A 151 15.85 2.96 -6.74
C HIS A 151 14.51 2.21 -6.81
N HIS A 152 13.42 2.78 -6.30
CA HIS A 152 12.09 2.15 -6.33
C HIS A 152 11.61 1.90 -7.75
N GLY A 153 11.90 2.81 -8.68
CA GLY A 153 11.58 2.65 -10.09
C GLY A 153 12.31 1.46 -10.73
N HIS A 154 13.58 1.25 -10.38
CA HIS A 154 14.34 0.07 -10.83
C HIS A 154 13.78 -1.23 -10.24
N GLU A 155 13.46 -1.24 -8.94
CA GLU A 155 12.83 -2.39 -8.28
C GLU A 155 11.51 -2.80 -8.95
N ILE A 156 10.62 -1.84 -9.22
CA ILE A 156 9.36 -2.12 -9.95
C ILE A 156 9.64 -2.79 -11.29
N ARG A 157 10.54 -2.22 -12.11
CA ARG A 157 10.84 -2.75 -13.44
C ARG A 157 11.46 -4.13 -13.38
N ASN A 158 12.44 -4.33 -12.48
CA ASN A 158 13.14 -5.59 -12.33
C ASN A 158 12.20 -6.72 -11.88
N ARG A 159 11.29 -6.43 -10.94
CA ARG A 159 10.38 -7.43 -10.39
C ARG A 159 9.22 -7.78 -11.34
N ALA A 160 8.79 -6.82 -12.17
CA ALA A 160 7.74 -7.07 -13.16
C ALA A 160 8.15 -8.07 -14.25
N VAL A 161 9.45 -8.28 -14.47
CA VAL A 161 10.00 -9.19 -15.48
C VAL A 161 10.64 -10.45 -14.88
N MET A 162 10.39 -10.76 -13.61
CA MET A 162 10.83 -12.03 -13.02
C MET A 162 10.27 -13.22 -13.82
N ASP A 163 11.08 -14.25 -14.02
CA ASP A 163 10.73 -15.42 -14.84
C ASP A 163 9.51 -16.16 -14.27
N ASP A 164 9.55 -16.45 -12.97
CA ASP A 164 8.44 -17.08 -12.28
C ASP A 164 7.31 -16.07 -12.05
N ILE A 165 6.12 -16.41 -12.55
CA ILE A 165 4.96 -15.50 -12.51
C ILE A 165 4.38 -15.38 -11.10
N ASP A 166 4.45 -16.44 -10.29
CA ASP A 166 3.94 -16.41 -8.93
C ASP A 166 4.85 -15.56 -8.04
N ASP A 167 6.18 -15.63 -8.26
CA ASP A 167 7.13 -14.71 -7.65
C ASP A 167 6.93 -13.28 -8.13
N ALA A 168 6.74 -13.04 -9.44
CA ALA A 168 6.49 -11.70 -9.97
C ALA A 168 5.22 -11.08 -9.36
N LYS A 169 4.15 -11.86 -9.22
CA LYS A 169 2.91 -11.48 -8.52
C LYS A 169 3.18 -11.20 -7.06
N PHE A 170 3.87 -12.12 -6.39
CA PHE A 170 4.16 -11.96 -4.98
C PHE A 170 4.92 -10.65 -4.79
N TRP A 171 6.08 -10.48 -5.44
CA TRP A 171 6.99 -9.33 -5.30
C TRP A 171 6.54 -8.04 -5.99
N PHE A 172 5.33 -8.01 -6.55
CA PHE A 172 4.78 -6.82 -7.20
C PHE A 172 4.71 -5.63 -6.24
N LEU A 173 5.02 -4.44 -6.78
CA LEU A 173 4.99 -3.16 -6.08
C LEU A 173 3.89 -2.28 -6.72
N PRO A 174 2.69 -2.22 -6.11
CA PRO A 174 1.53 -1.55 -6.69
C PRO A 174 1.66 -0.02 -6.74
N GLU A 175 0.79 0.60 -7.53
CA GLU A 175 0.55 2.04 -7.49
C GLU A 175 -0.18 2.45 -6.20
N ASP A 176 -0.14 3.75 -5.91
CA ASP A 176 -1.06 4.37 -4.96
C ASP A 176 -2.38 4.66 -5.69
N PHE A 177 -3.37 3.79 -5.48
CA PHE A 177 -4.68 3.84 -6.12
C PHE A 177 -5.64 4.83 -5.47
N ASP A 178 -5.42 5.13 -4.19
CA ASP A 178 -6.28 6.03 -3.43
C ASP A 178 -5.81 7.49 -3.50
N ASN A 179 -4.55 7.72 -3.86
CA ASN A 179 -4.07 9.07 -4.10
C ASN A 179 -4.51 9.63 -5.46
N GLU A 180 -5.30 10.70 -5.41
CA GLU A 180 -5.84 11.37 -6.59
C GLU A 180 -4.80 12.13 -7.41
N TRP A 181 -3.74 12.61 -6.75
CA TRP A 181 -2.76 13.54 -7.35
C TRP A 181 -1.51 12.83 -7.85
N TYR A 182 -1.13 11.71 -7.24
CA TYR A 182 0.12 10.99 -7.49
C TYR A 182 -0.14 9.50 -7.60
N SER A 183 0.54 8.85 -8.53
CA SER A 183 0.36 7.41 -8.76
C SER A 183 1.30 6.53 -7.94
N ARG A 184 2.30 7.12 -7.26
CA ARG A 184 3.30 6.38 -6.51
C ARG A 184 3.59 7.05 -5.17
N SER A 185 3.79 6.21 -4.16
CA SER A 185 4.15 6.64 -2.82
C SER A 185 5.09 5.64 -2.13
N ILE A 186 5.99 6.17 -1.30
CA ILE A 186 6.87 5.41 -0.41
C ILE A 186 6.97 6.14 0.92
N ILE A 187 7.41 5.42 1.95
CA ILE A 187 7.84 6.01 3.23
C ILE A 187 9.36 6.04 3.25
N VAL A 188 9.93 7.14 3.74
CA VAL A 188 11.38 7.33 3.89
C VAL A 188 11.68 7.73 5.32
N ILE A 189 12.33 6.87 6.09
CA ILE A 189 12.80 7.13 7.46
C ILE A 189 14.13 7.88 7.38
N ASP A 190 14.12 9.17 7.69
CA ASP A 190 15.30 10.03 7.65
C ASP A 190 16.03 10.12 9.00
N ARG A 191 15.36 9.76 10.10
CA ARG A 191 15.92 9.73 11.45
C ARG A 191 15.32 8.59 12.26
N LEU A 192 16.15 7.83 12.95
CA LEU A 192 15.73 6.75 13.83
C LEU A 192 16.50 6.85 15.15
N GLU A 193 15.79 7.04 16.25
CA GLU A 193 16.39 7.14 17.58
C GLU A 193 16.46 5.75 18.25
N ASN A 194 17.31 5.56 19.25
CA ASN A 194 17.45 4.26 19.92
C ASN A 194 16.16 3.74 20.57
N THR A 195 15.22 4.65 20.87
CA THR A 195 13.92 4.38 21.48
C THR A 195 12.80 4.21 20.44
N TRP A 196 13.12 4.11 19.14
CA TRP A 196 12.11 4.07 18.07
C TRP A 196 11.04 2.99 18.25
N GLU A 197 11.39 1.85 18.87
CA GLU A 197 10.47 0.74 19.12
C GLU A 197 9.32 1.13 20.07
N ASP A 198 9.56 2.12 20.94
CA ASP A 198 8.57 2.63 21.89
C ASP A 198 7.50 3.49 21.20
N SER A 199 7.76 3.99 19.98
CA SER A 199 6.81 4.81 19.23
C SER A 199 5.50 4.07 18.94
N PHE A 200 5.57 2.75 18.77
CA PHE A 200 4.40 1.90 18.50
C PHE A 200 3.47 1.69 19.71
N GLY A 201 3.87 2.21 20.88
CA GLY A 201 3.05 2.26 22.09
C GLY A 201 2.21 3.54 22.20
N TYR A 202 2.47 4.55 21.39
CA TYR A 202 1.72 5.82 21.40
C TYR A 202 0.39 5.70 20.64
N ASP A 203 -0.55 6.58 20.98
CA ASP A 203 -1.84 6.68 20.28
C ASP A 203 -1.62 7.26 18.89
N ASP A 204 -1.72 6.42 17.87
CA ASP A 204 -1.46 6.73 16.47
C ASP A 204 -2.58 7.53 15.79
N ARG A 205 -3.71 7.74 16.50
CA ARG A 205 -4.86 8.52 16.00
C ARG A 205 -4.58 10.01 15.82
N THR A 206 -3.50 10.52 16.40
CA THR A 206 -3.08 11.90 16.19
C THR A 206 -1.85 11.92 15.29
N ILE A 207 -2.05 12.34 14.04
CA ILE A 207 -0.94 12.57 13.11
C ILE A 207 -0.08 13.71 13.64
N GLN A 208 1.18 13.40 13.96
CA GLN A 208 2.19 14.36 14.38
C GLN A 208 3.01 14.76 13.15
N TYR A 209 2.83 16.00 12.72
CA TYR A 209 3.70 16.60 11.71
C TYR A 209 5.00 17.01 12.38
N GLU A 210 6.14 16.67 11.77
CA GLU A 210 7.38 17.31 12.18
C GLU A 210 7.46 18.70 11.53
N ASP A 211 7.52 19.72 12.37
CA ASP A 211 7.96 21.06 11.99
C ASP A 211 9.35 21.37 12.59
N GLU A 212 9.92 22.53 12.26
CA GLU A 212 11.24 22.94 12.76
C GLU A 212 11.32 23.04 14.29
N ASN A 213 10.18 23.08 15.00
CA ASN A 213 10.09 23.31 16.45
C ASN A 213 9.66 22.07 17.26
N SER A 214 9.22 21.00 16.61
CA SER A 214 8.69 19.78 17.24
C SER A 214 9.35 18.53 16.67
N GLY A 215 10.54 18.22 17.18
CA GLY A 215 11.22 16.97 16.84
C GLY A 215 10.64 15.81 17.64
N SER A 216 10.23 14.73 16.97
CA SER A 216 9.85 13.50 17.67
C SER A 216 11.05 12.92 18.42
N SER A 217 10.78 12.35 19.61
CA SER A 217 11.78 11.64 20.43
C SER A 217 12.12 10.25 19.91
N PHE A 218 11.39 9.74 18.91
CA PHE A 218 11.55 8.39 18.37
C PHE A 218 12.26 8.36 17.02
N GLY A 219 12.26 9.50 16.34
CA GLY A 219 12.76 9.65 14.99
C GLY A 219 11.70 10.22 14.07
N SER A 220 11.98 10.27 12.79
CA SER A 220 11.07 10.82 11.81
C SER A 220 11.16 10.15 10.45
N PHE A 221 10.09 10.34 9.70
CA PHE A 221 9.96 9.88 8.35
C PHE A 221 9.23 10.90 7.49
N ALA A 222 9.34 10.74 6.18
CA ALA A 222 8.53 11.42 5.20
C ALA A 222 7.70 10.44 4.38
N THR A 223 6.47 10.82 4.05
CA THR A 223 5.78 10.23 2.89
C THR A 223 6.28 10.97 1.66
N VAL A 224 6.72 10.21 0.65
CA VAL A 224 7.17 10.75 -0.63
C VAL A 224 6.21 10.28 -1.70
N ARG A 225 5.57 11.23 -2.39
CA ARG A 225 4.58 10.98 -3.45
C ARG A 225 5.06 11.58 -4.75
N TRP A 226 4.99 10.82 -5.84
CA TRP A 226 5.48 11.26 -7.15
C TRP A 226 4.71 10.62 -8.31
N ARG A 227 5.10 10.97 -9.54
CA ARG A 227 4.38 10.66 -10.79
C ARG A 227 2.96 11.21 -10.76
N PRO A 228 2.81 12.51 -11.06
CA PRO A 228 1.52 13.16 -11.02
C PRO A 228 0.52 12.52 -11.97
N ARG A 229 -0.75 12.52 -11.57
CA ARG A 229 -1.88 12.13 -12.41
C ARG A 229 -2.39 13.39 -13.14
N GLU A 230 -1.69 13.79 -14.20
CA GLU A 230 -1.95 15.04 -14.94
C GLU A 230 -3.40 15.12 -15.45
N GLU A 231 -4.04 13.99 -15.75
CA GLU A 231 -5.49 13.89 -16.08
C GLU A 231 -6.40 14.48 -14.99
N THR A 232 -5.97 14.41 -13.73
CA THR A 232 -6.71 14.99 -12.59
C THR A 232 -6.52 16.50 -12.52
N TRP A 233 -5.41 17.01 -13.05
CA TRP A 233 -5.08 18.45 -13.04
C TRP A 233 -5.83 19.24 -14.11
N GLU A 234 -6.37 18.57 -15.12
CA GLU A 234 -7.25 19.22 -16.12
C GLU A 234 -8.66 19.46 -15.56
N TYR A 235 -9.06 18.69 -14.53
CA TYR A 235 -10.37 18.82 -13.88
C TYR A 235 -10.42 19.98 -12.86
N TYR A 236 -9.29 20.30 -12.22
CA TYR A 236 -9.17 21.41 -11.29
C TYR A 236 -8.53 22.62 -12.02
N GLU A 237 -9.11 23.81 -11.88
CA GLU A 237 -8.56 25.04 -12.47
C GLU A 237 -7.06 25.23 -12.12
N ASP A 238 -6.32 25.97 -12.96
CA ASP A 238 -4.85 26.10 -12.95
C ASP A 238 -4.21 26.34 -11.56
N GLU A 239 -4.97 26.86 -10.58
CA GLU A 239 -4.54 27.15 -9.21
C GLU A 239 -4.20 25.91 -8.35
N LEU A 240 -4.65 24.71 -8.71
CA LEU A 240 -4.41 23.49 -7.91
C LEU A 240 -3.35 22.54 -8.49
N ARG A 241 -2.63 22.96 -9.55
CA ARG A 241 -1.50 22.17 -10.06
C ARG A 241 -0.39 22.14 -9.02
N PRO A 242 0.02 20.96 -8.53
CA PRO A 242 1.22 20.86 -7.71
C PRO A 242 2.41 21.39 -8.51
N GLU A 243 3.01 22.49 -8.04
CA GLU A 243 4.22 23.07 -8.66
C GLU A 243 5.36 22.04 -8.71
N ASN A 244 5.38 21.11 -7.74
CA ASN A 244 6.39 20.08 -7.60
C ASN A 244 5.88 18.72 -8.09
N ARG A 245 6.65 18.09 -8.99
CA ARG A 245 6.42 16.71 -9.47
C ARG A 245 6.63 15.64 -8.40
N VAL A 246 7.12 16.05 -7.23
CA VAL A 246 7.33 15.24 -6.03
C VAL A 246 6.84 16.03 -4.82
N ILE A 247 5.99 15.43 -4.00
CA ILE A 247 5.60 15.98 -2.70
C ILE A 247 6.21 15.14 -1.60
N MET A 248 6.76 15.82 -0.60
CA MET A 248 7.23 15.22 0.64
C MET A 248 6.49 15.83 1.81
N ARG A 249 6.04 14.99 2.74
CA ARG A 249 5.45 15.45 3.99
C ARG A 249 6.09 14.73 5.15
N LYS A 250 6.55 15.46 6.16
CA LYS A 250 7.33 14.93 7.29
C LYS A 250 6.47 14.70 8.52
N TYR A 251 6.77 13.63 9.24
CA TYR A 251 6.02 13.16 10.40
C TYR A 251 6.95 12.64 11.49
N GLY A 252 6.48 12.69 12.73
CA GLY A 252 7.09 11.94 13.84
C GLY A 252 6.86 10.44 13.66
N LEU A 253 7.82 9.61 14.07
CA LEU A 253 7.77 8.16 13.85
C LEU A 253 6.55 7.49 14.50
N GLU A 254 6.00 8.07 15.57
CA GLU A 254 4.75 7.65 16.20
C GLU A 254 3.54 7.61 15.24
N SER A 255 3.57 8.36 14.13
CA SER A 255 2.51 8.38 13.12
C SER A 255 2.70 7.36 11.98
N ILE A 256 3.75 6.54 12.02
CA ILE A 256 4.07 5.64 10.89
C ILE A 256 3.02 4.55 10.68
N GLY A 257 2.37 4.08 11.75
CA GLY A 257 1.29 3.10 11.67
C GLY A 257 0.10 3.60 10.87
N GLU A 258 -0.29 4.85 11.10
CA GLU A 258 -1.39 5.51 10.42
C GLU A 258 -1.06 5.73 8.93
N MET A 259 0.18 6.14 8.63
CA MET A 259 0.64 6.31 7.24
C MET A 259 0.86 4.99 6.48
N LEU A 260 1.07 3.88 7.18
CA LEU A 260 1.02 2.53 6.61
C LEU A 260 -0.41 1.97 6.56
N GLY A 261 -1.35 2.64 7.22
CA GLY A 261 -2.74 2.26 7.38
C GLY A 261 -3.68 3.12 6.52
N LEU A 262 -4.80 3.52 7.12
CA LEU A 262 -5.95 4.10 6.42
C LEU A 262 -5.69 5.52 5.91
N ASP A 263 -4.90 6.34 6.62
CA ASP A 263 -4.64 7.72 6.19
C ASP A 263 -3.43 7.86 5.23
N GLY A 264 -2.76 6.75 4.89
CA GLY A 264 -1.57 6.77 4.03
C GLY A 264 -1.58 5.73 2.91
N ILE A 265 -0.44 5.08 2.70
CA ILE A 265 -0.23 4.15 1.57
C ILE A 265 -1.16 2.93 1.67
N GLY A 266 -1.50 2.52 2.89
CA GLY A 266 -2.40 1.41 3.15
C GLY A 266 -3.82 1.63 2.65
N ASN A 267 -4.27 2.87 2.40
CA ASN A 267 -5.61 3.12 1.88
C ASN A 267 -5.83 2.51 0.49
N SER A 268 -4.74 2.34 -0.26
CA SER A 268 -4.74 1.69 -1.58
C SER A 268 -4.97 0.18 -1.54
N ILE A 269 -4.88 -0.45 -0.37
CA ILE A 269 -5.08 -1.90 -0.19
C ILE A 269 -6.46 -2.33 -0.69
N ARG A 270 -7.51 -1.54 -0.40
CA ARG A 270 -8.88 -1.84 -0.82
C ARG A 270 -8.97 -1.89 -2.34
N GLY A 271 -8.52 -0.83 -3.03
CA GLY A 271 -8.55 -0.76 -4.49
C GLY A 271 -7.75 -1.90 -5.15
N PHE A 272 -6.66 -2.32 -4.51
CA PHE A 272 -5.88 -3.45 -4.99
C PHE A 272 -6.65 -4.79 -4.91
N TYR A 273 -7.28 -5.07 -3.77
CA TYR A 273 -7.94 -6.36 -3.53
C TYR A 273 -9.38 -6.46 -4.05
N GLU A 274 -10.07 -5.34 -4.20
CA GLU A 274 -11.43 -5.32 -4.74
C GLU A 274 -11.44 -5.25 -6.26
N HIS A 275 -10.43 -4.62 -6.88
CA HIS A 275 -10.46 -4.32 -8.32
C HIS A 275 -9.18 -4.77 -9.04
N PHE A 276 -8.01 -4.27 -8.63
CA PHE A 276 -6.78 -4.46 -9.41
C PHE A 276 -6.38 -5.94 -9.61
N ALA A 277 -6.36 -6.71 -8.53
CA ALA A 277 -5.99 -8.12 -8.59
C ALA A 277 -7.15 -9.03 -9.09
N PRO A 278 -8.40 -8.91 -8.60
CA PRO A 278 -9.49 -9.76 -9.07
C PRO A 278 -9.83 -9.56 -10.56
N ASP A 279 -9.73 -8.34 -11.07
CA ASP A 279 -10.10 -8.01 -12.46
C ASP A 279 -8.94 -8.24 -13.45
N GLY A 280 -7.91 -8.98 -13.04
CA GLY A 280 -6.79 -9.39 -13.87
C GLY A 280 -5.90 -8.23 -14.36
N VAL A 281 -5.97 -7.05 -13.73
CA VAL A 281 -5.11 -5.90 -14.11
C VAL A 281 -3.66 -6.23 -13.78
N LEU A 282 -3.40 -6.82 -12.62
CA LEU A 282 -2.05 -7.30 -12.24
C LEU A 282 -1.46 -8.25 -13.29
N ASP A 283 -2.23 -9.25 -13.71
CA ASP A 283 -1.80 -10.22 -14.73
C ASP A 283 -1.46 -9.54 -16.07
N ARG A 284 -2.30 -8.60 -16.50
CA ARG A 284 -2.07 -7.82 -17.73
C ARG A 284 -0.82 -6.96 -17.65
N GLU A 285 -0.58 -6.30 -16.52
CA GLU A 285 0.62 -5.47 -16.33
C GLU A 285 1.90 -6.29 -16.34
N LEU A 286 1.91 -7.45 -15.67
CA LEU A 286 3.05 -8.38 -15.69
C LEU A 286 3.30 -8.96 -17.09
N ALA A 287 2.23 -9.34 -17.80
CA ALA A 287 2.35 -9.81 -19.19
C ALA A 287 2.91 -8.73 -20.11
N ALA A 288 2.41 -7.49 -20.01
CA ALA A 288 2.89 -6.36 -20.81
C ALA A 288 4.36 -6.04 -20.51
N ALA A 289 4.79 -6.08 -19.24
CA ALA A 289 6.17 -5.80 -18.85
C ALA A 289 7.17 -6.77 -19.49
N ARG A 290 6.80 -8.05 -19.67
CA ARG A 290 7.65 -9.08 -20.29
C ARG A 290 7.79 -8.94 -21.81
N THR A 291 6.97 -8.10 -22.44
CA THR A 291 6.98 -7.90 -23.91
C THR A 291 7.67 -6.60 -24.35
N ARG A 292 8.12 -5.77 -23.41
CA ARG A 292 8.83 -4.51 -23.66
C ARG A 292 10.33 -4.71 -23.69
#